data_AF-A0A956K626-F1
#
_entry.id   AF-A0A956K626-F1
#
_cell.length_a   1.000
_cell.length_b   1.000
_cell.length_c   1.000
_cell.angle_alpha   90.00
_cell.angle_beta   90.00
_cell.angle_gamma   90.00
#
_symmetry.space_group_name_H-M   'P 1'
#
loop_
_entity.id
_entity.type
_entity.pdbx_description
1 polymer ?
#
loop_
_entity_poly.entity_id
_entity_poly.type
_entity_poly.pdbx_seq_one_letter_code
_entity_poly.pdbx_strand_id
1 'polypeptide(L)'
;MLKQARDQIERNGDIDMDQVYQITSLERRGHSFLLGRKEGREEGRAQAKADGLRLAIFDIIEVRDLAIDDALRDRIMACEDPLALDHWRTLAKRCPQGAKLGD
;
A
#
# COMPACT_ATOMS: atom_id res chain seq x y z
N MET A 1 -31.07 15.27 13.14
CA MET A 1 -30.22 14.08 12.98
C MET A 1 -30.82 12.84 13.65
N LEU A 2 -30.96 12.76 14.98
CA LEU A 2 -31.43 11.53 15.65
C LEU A 2 -32.80 10.98 15.19
N LYS A 3 -33.76 11.85 14.83
CA LYS A 3 -35.06 11.44 14.28
C LYS A 3 -34.94 10.75 12.92
N GLN A 4 -34.08 11.26 12.04
CA GLN A 4 -33.85 10.68 10.71
C GLN A 4 -33.17 9.31 10.79
N ALA A 5 -32.18 9.15 11.67
CA ALA A 5 -31.51 7.87 11.89
C ALA A 5 -32.48 6.79 12.41
N ARG A 6 -33.36 7.14 13.36
CA ARG A 6 -34.38 6.21 13.88
C ARG A 6 -35.35 5.75 12.80
N ASP A 7 -35.86 6.69 11.99
CA ASP A 7 -36.82 6.37 10.94
C ASP A 7 -36.20 5.57 9.77
N GLN A 8 -34.86 5.53 9.68
CA GLN A 8 -34.10 4.76 8.69
C GLN A 8 -33.85 3.31 9.17
N ILE A 9 -33.58 3.13 10.47
CA ILE A 9 -33.54 1.80 11.12
C ILE A 9 -34.87 1.09 10.96
N GLU A 10 -35.96 1.79 11.26
CA GLU A 10 -37.33 1.24 11.18
C GLU A 10 -37.72 0.84 9.75
N ARG A 11 -37.09 1.43 8.72
CA ARG A 11 -37.38 1.16 7.31
C ARG A 11 -36.46 0.11 6.66
N ASN A 12 -35.16 0.16 6.95
CA ASN A 12 -34.16 -0.62 6.21
C ASN A 12 -33.45 -1.68 7.06
N GLY A 13 -33.66 -1.70 8.39
CA GLY A 13 -33.01 -2.65 9.29
C GLY A 13 -31.54 -2.36 9.62
N ASP A 14 -30.92 -1.42 8.89
CA ASP A 14 -29.52 -1.01 9.07
C ASP A 14 -29.39 0.51 9.27
N ILE A 15 -28.37 0.89 10.04
CA ILE A 15 -27.93 2.28 10.18
C ILE A 15 -26.75 2.50 9.26
N ASP A 16 -26.84 3.51 8.40
CA ASP A 16 -25.65 4.07 7.76
C ASP A 16 -24.81 4.80 8.83
N MET A 17 -23.82 4.09 9.37
CA MET A 17 -22.95 4.60 10.43
C MET A 17 -22.15 5.83 9.98
N ASP A 18 -21.87 6.00 8.69
CA ASP A 18 -21.12 7.14 8.16
C ASP A 18 -21.97 8.42 8.17
N GLN A 19 -23.30 8.31 8.05
CA GLN A 19 -24.21 9.45 8.16
C GLN A 19 -24.48 9.88 9.60
N VAL A 20 -24.35 8.98 10.57
CA VAL A 20 -24.81 9.20 11.95
C VAL A 20 -23.64 9.39 12.92
N TYR A 21 -22.51 8.75 12.69
CA TYR A 21 -21.39 8.74 13.63
C TYR A 21 -20.33 9.79 13.28
N GLN A 22 -20.47 10.97 13.87
CA GLN A 22 -19.40 11.95 13.90
C GLN A 22 -18.43 11.60 15.03
N ILE A 23 -17.22 11.15 14.69
CA ILE A 23 -16.17 10.85 15.69
C ILE A 23 -15.95 12.07 16.59
N THR A 24 -16.23 11.90 17.87
CA THR A 24 -16.11 12.93 18.89
C THR A 24 -14.64 13.25 19.17
N SER A 25 -14.38 14.40 19.80
CA SER A 25 -13.04 14.76 20.25
C SER A 25 -12.49 13.83 21.34
N LEU A 26 -13.35 13.13 22.08
CA LEU A 26 -12.94 12.12 23.06
C LEU A 26 -12.47 10.85 22.36
N GLU A 27 -13.26 10.32 21.43
CA GLU A 27 -12.92 9.12 20.64
C GLU A 27 -11.65 9.33 19.81
N ARG A 28 -11.48 10.51 19.19
CA ARG A 28 -10.27 10.86 18.43
C ARG A 28 -9.00 10.89 19.29
N ARG A 29 -9.14 11.17 20.59
CA ARG A 29 -8.05 11.14 21.57
C ARG A 29 -7.95 9.79 22.28
N GLY A 30 -8.90 8.90 22.05
CA GLY A 30 -8.92 7.56 22.61
C GLY A 30 -7.75 6.75 22.09
N HIS A 31 -7.19 5.91 22.97
CA HIS A 31 -6.02 5.09 22.66
C HIS A 31 -6.23 4.23 21.41
N SER A 32 -7.41 3.60 21.26
CA SER A 32 -7.73 2.75 20.11
C SER A 32 -7.71 3.50 18.78
N PHE A 33 -8.23 4.73 18.73
CA PHE A 33 -8.20 5.55 17.51
C PHE A 33 -6.76 5.97 17.15
N LEU A 34 -5.98 6.37 18.14
CA LEU A 34 -4.58 6.77 17.93
C LEU A 34 -3.72 5.59 17.47
N LEU A 35 -3.97 4.40 18.01
CA LEU A 35 -3.29 3.17 17.61
C LEU A 35 -3.62 2.82 16.15
N GLY A 36 -4.90 2.74 15.79
CA GLY A 36 -5.29 2.46 14.41
C GLY A 36 -4.78 3.51 13.41
N ARG A 37 -4.77 4.79 13.79
CA ARG A 37 -4.16 5.85 12.97
C ARG A 37 -2.64 5.71 12.85
N LYS A 38 -1.96 5.18 13.87
CA LYS A 38 -0.52 4.91 13.82
C LYS A 38 -0.25 3.72 12.90
N GLU A 39 -0.91 2.60 13.12
CA GLU A 39 -0.80 1.37 12.34
C GLU A 39 -1.08 1.63 10.86
N GLY A 40 -2.21 2.27 10.52
CA GLY A 40 -2.52 2.58 9.12
C GLY A 40 -1.51 3.54 8.46
N ARG A 41 -0.83 4.40 9.23
CA ARG A 41 0.28 5.22 8.69
C ARG A 41 1.56 4.43 8.51
N GLU A 42 1.80 3.42 9.32
CA GLU A 42 2.96 2.54 9.20
C GLU A 42 2.77 1.58 8.01
N GLU A 43 1.61 0.95 7.89
CA GLU A 43 1.21 0.14 6.73
C GLU A 43 1.28 0.93 5.43
N GLY A 44 0.68 2.13 5.40
CA GLY A 44 0.73 2.99 4.21
C GLY A 44 2.16 3.39 3.80
N ARG A 45 3.07 3.57 4.77
CA ARG A 45 4.49 3.83 4.47
C ARG A 45 5.21 2.59 3.96
N ALA A 46 4.92 1.42 4.52
CA ALA A 46 5.50 0.16 4.07
C ALA A 46 5.09 -0.12 2.62
N GLN A 47 3.79 0.02 2.31
CA GLN A 47 3.27 -0.15 0.94
C GLN A 47 3.90 0.87 -0.02
N ALA A 48 3.90 2.15 0.33
CA ALA A 48 4.49 3.19 -0.51
C ALA A 48 5.98 2.95 -0.79
N LYS A 49 6.72 2.39 0.18
CA LYS A 49 8.12 2.01 0.00
C LYS A 49 8.25 0.85 -0.99
N ALA A 50 7.43 -0.19 -0.88
CA ALA A 50 7.44 -1.30 -1.82
C ALA A 50 7.09 -0.83 -3.25
N ASP A 51 6.04 -0.05 -3.41
CA ASP A 51 5.61 0.52 -4.70
C ASP A 51 6.72 1.38 -5.33
N GLY A 52 7.33 2.26 -4.54
CA GLY A 52 8.44 3.10 -4.99
C GLY A 52 9.68 2.30 -5.42
N LEU A 53 9.97 1.19 -4.74
CA LEU A 53 11.07 0.31 -5.13
C LEU A 53 10.76 -0.43 -6.43
N ARG A 54 9.52 -0.91 -6.64
CA ARG A 54 9.12 -1.55 -7.90
C ARG A 54 9.27 -0.59 -9.07
N LEU A 55 8.76 0.63 -8.94
CA LEU A 55 8.92 1.67 -9.96
C LEU A 55 10.40 1.91 -10.26
N ALA A 56 11.24 2.11 -9.24
CA ALA A 56 12.66 2.33 -9.44
C ALA A 56 13.37 1.13 -10.12
N ILE A 57 12.96 -0.10 -9.85
CA ILE A 57 13.51 -1.29 -10.51
C ILE A 57 13.16 -1.26 -12.00
N PHE A 58 11.90 -1.04 -12.35
CA PHE A 58 11.45 -1.00 -13.74
C PHE A 58 12.02 0.19 -14.52
N ASP A 59 12.16 1.36 -13.88
CA ASP A 59 12.85 2.52 -14.48
C ASP A 59 14.29 2.17 -14.85
N ILE A 60 15.01 1.47 -13.97
CA ILE A 60 16.38 1.04 -14.25
C ILE A 60 16.42 0.02 -15.38
N ILE A 61 15.51 -0.96 -15.38
CA ILE A 61 15.41 -1.97 -16.44
C ILE A 61 15.19 -1.30 -17.79
N GLU A 62 14.27 -0.34 -17.87
CA GLU A 62 13.95 0.39 -19.10
C GLU A 62 15.14 1.25 -19.58
N VAL A 63 15.69 2.11 -18.71
CA VAL A 63 16.82 2.99 -19.07
C VAL A 63 18.05 2.20 -19.48
N ARG A 64 18.25 1.03 -18.88
CA ARG A 64 19.45 0.22 -19.09
C ARG A 64 19.25 -0.95 -20.06
N ASP A 65 18.08 -1.02 -20.68
CA ASP A 65 17.69 -2.05 -21.63
C ASP A 65 17.98 -3.46 -21.09
N LEU A 66 17.69 -3.70 -19.80
CA LEU A 66 17.97 -4.98 -19.16
C LEU A 66 16.93 -6.02 -19.63
N ALA A 67 17.40 -7.21 -19.98
CA ALA A 67 16.49 -8.31 -20.27
C ALA A 67 15.92 -8.88 -18.97
N ILE A 68 14.59 -8.98 -18.87
CA ILE A 68 13.90 -9.70 -17.80
C ILE A 68 12.96 -10.73 -18.44
N ASP A 69 12.75 -11.87 -17.79
CA ASP A 69 11.69 -12.79 -18.17
C ASP A 69 10.39 -12.48 -17.42
N ASP A 70 9.28 -12.98 -17.94
CA ASP A 70 7.95 -12.74 -17.36
C ASP A 70 7.84 -13.28 -15.93
N ALA A 71 8.56 -14.37 -15.62
CA ALA A 71 8.57 -14.94 -14.28
C ALA A 71 9.21 -14.00 -13.24
N LEU A 72 10.36 -13.41 -13.57
CA LEU A 72 11.00 -12.41 -12.71
C LEU A 72 10.15 -11.13 -12.62
N ARG A 73 9.55 -10.70 -13.74
CA ARG A 73 8.65 -9.55 -13.78
C ARG A 73 7.48 -9.73 -12.81
N ASP A 74 6.81 -10.87 -12.87
CA ASP A 74 5.66 -11.18 -12.02
C ASP A 74 6.06 -11.29 -10.54
N ARG A 75 7.24 -11.84 -10.26
CA ARG A 75 7.79 -11.88 -8.90
C ARG A 75 8.06 -10.50 -8.32
N ILE A 76 8.67 -9.59 -9.09
CA ILE A 76 8.91 -8.21 -8.65
C ILE A 76 7.58 -7.49 -8.41
N MET A 77 6.60 -7.69 -9.29
CA MET A 77 5.26 -7.10 -9.15
C MET A 77 4.51 -7.59 -7.92
N ALA A 78 4.59 -8.89 -7.61
CA ALA A 78 3.89 -9.50 -6.47
C ALA A 78 4.65 -9.39 -5.13
N CYS A 79 5.93 -9.02 -5.13
CA CYS A 79 6.73 -8.98 -3.91
C CYS A 79 6.37 -7.77 -3.05
N GLU A 80 5.96 -7.99 -1.80
CA GLU A 80 5.66 -6.93 -0.82
C GLU A 80 6.81 -6.64 0.14
N ASP A 81 7.86 -7.48 0.15
CA ASP A 81 9.03 -7.29 1.02
C ASP A 81 9.95 -6.18 0.47
N PRO A 82 10.08 -5.04 1.17
CA PRO A 82 10.93 -3.95 0.72
C PRO A 82 12.42 -4.33 0.69
N LEU A 83 12.87 -5.32 1.47
CA LEU A 83 14.27 -5.76 1.45
C LEU A 83 14.60 -6.56 0.19
N ALA A 84 13.73 -7.49 -0.19
CA ALA A 84 13.83 -8.20 -1.46
C ALA A 84 13.78 -7.24 -2.66
N LEU A 85 12.86 -6.26 -2.64
CA LEU A 85 12.80 -5.23 -3.68
C LEU A 85 14.06 -4.37 -3.74
N ASP A 86 14.61 -3.97 -2.59
CA ASP A 86 15.87 -3.19 -2.54
C ASP A 86 17.07 -3.99 -3.09
N HIS A 87 17.06 -5.31 -2.87
CA HIS A 87 18.05 -6.23 -3.43
C HIS A 87 17.99 -6.24 -4.96
N TRP A 88 16.82 -6.47 -5.56
CA TRP A 88 16.67 -6.42 -7.03
C TRP A 88 17.02 -5.05 -7.59
N ARG A 89 16.64 -3.96 -6.92
CA ARG A 89 17.06 -2.61 -7.33
C ARG A 89 18.57 -2.48 -7.37
N THR A 90 19.27 -3.06 -6.40
CA THR A 90 20.73 -3.03 -6.32
C THR A 90 21.38 -3.90 -7.41
N LEU A 91 20.81 -5.08 -7.70
CA LEU A 91 21.23 -5.91 -8.83
C LEU A 91 21.04 -5.19 -10.16
N ALA A 92 19.87 -4.59 -10.38
CA ALA A 92 19.56 -3.81 -11.58
C ALA A 92 20.53 -2.63 -11.77
N LYS A 93 20.95 -1.95 -10.69
CA LYS A 93 21.97 -0.88 -10.74
C LYS A 93 23.37 -1.37 -11.13
N ARG A 94 23.69 -2.64 -10.87
CA ARG A 94 25.03 -3.22 -11.09
C ARG A 94 25.13 -4.05 -12.36
N CYS A 95 24.01 -4.59 -12.85
CA CYS A 95 23.94 -5.39 -14.06
C CYS A 95 24.50 -4.58 -15.25
N PRO A 96 25.33 -5.09 -16.16
CA PRO A 96 25.75 -4.34 -17.36
C PRO A 96 24.56 -3.95 -18.25
N GLN A 97 24.74 -2.93 -19.10
CA GLN A 97 23.72 -2.55 -20.09
C GLN A 97 23.37 -3.74 -20.99
N GLY A 98 22.08 -3.97 -21.28
CA GLY A 98 21.66 -5.06 -22.17
C GLY A 98 21.74 -6.46 -21.57
N ALA A 99 22.28 -6.61 -20.35
CA ALA A 99 22.41 -7.93 -19.73
C ALA A 99 21.09 -8.40 -19.11
N LYS A 100 20.97 -9.72 -18.94
CA LYS A 100 19.82 -10.31 -18.25
C LYS A 100 19.91 -10.05 -16.74
N LEU A 101 18.84 -9.51 -16.16
CA LEU A 101 18.71 -9.43 -14.71
C LEU A 101 18.43 -10.83 -14.16
N GLY A 102 19.28 -11.28 -13.24
CA GLY A 102 19.09 -12.53 -12.50
C GLY A 102 18.26 -12.32 -11.24
N ASP A 103 17.81 -13.45 -10.68
CA ASP A 103 17.17 -13.52 -9.37
C ASP A 103 18.08 -13.06 -8.22
#